data_AF-M4MFS8-F1
#
_entry.id   AF-M4MFS8-F1
#
_cell.length_a   1.000
_cell.length_b   1.000
_cell.length_c   1.000
_cell.angle_alpha   90.00
_cell.angle_beta   90.00
_cell.angle_gamma   90.00
#
_symmetry.space_group_name_H-M   'P 1'
#
loop_
_entity.id
_entity.type
_entity.pdbx_description
1 polymer ?
#
loop_
_entity_poly.entity_id
_entity_poly.type
_entity_poly.pdbx_seq_one_letter_code
_entity_poly.pdbx_strand_id
1 'polypeptide(L)'
;RHAVKYMNVSELVAFGKDADHWIYPDRNWNATYEQFKDQLDTMKSVVNEEVYDFQGAGPNGWFEQRFAEYYDVLQDFCSVVGTTRSLTGVHWFRNVLRMQWARLVAVARNGLPFGGYGRV
;
A
#
# COMPACT_ATOMS: atom_id res chain seq x y z
N ARG A 1 22.08 6.43 25.46
CA ARG A 1 20.68 5.95 25.31
C ARG A 1 20.01 6.85 24.27
N HIS A 2 19.64 6.34 23.10
CA HIS A 2 18.82 7.09 22.16
C HIS A 2 17.37 7.08 22.65
N ALA A 3 16.80 8.25 22.88
CA ALA A 3 15.36 8.36 23.14
C ALA A 3 14.64 8.03 21.83
N VAL A 4 13.83 6.97 21.83
CA VAL A 4 12.99 6.65 20.69
C VAL A 4 11.88 7.70 20.64
N LYS A 5 11.95 8.61 19.66
CA LYS A 5 10.93 9.64 19.44
C LYS A 5 9.84 9.06 18.56
N TYR A 6 8.70 8.75 19.14
CA TYR A 6 7.48 8.44 18.38
C TYR A 6 6.80 9.74 17.99
N MET A 7 6.28 9.81 16.76
CA MET A 7 5.38 10.88 16.35
C MET A 7 3.96 10.53 16.82
N ASN A 8 3.25 11.52 17.36
CA ASN A 8 1.80 11.40 17.51
C ASN A 8 1.10 11.58 16.15
N VAL A 9 -0.23 11.39 16.11
CA VAL A 9 -0.99 11.44 14.85
C VAL A 9 -0.90 12.81 14.18
N SER A 10 -0.98 13.92 14.92
CA SER A 10 -0.92 15.25 14.30
C SER A 10 0.47 15.57 13.77
N GLU A 11 1.53 15.13 14.44
CA GLU A 11 2.90 15.22 13.96
C GLU A 11 3.10 14.39 12.68
N LEU A 12 2.57 13.15 12.65
CA LEU A 12 2.63 12.28 11.47
C LEU A 12 1.93 12.93 10.26
N VAL A 13 0.72 13.46 10.47
CA VAL A 13 -0.06 14.11 9.40
C VAL A 13 0.65 15.36 8.92
N ALA A 14 1.15 16.20 9.84
CA ALA A 14 1.91 17.39 9.47
C ALA A 14 3.20 17.07 8.70
N PHE A 15 3.87 15.96 9.04
CA PHE A 15 5.07 15.49 8.36
C PHE A 15 4.76 14.87 6.99
N GLY A 16 3.70 14.07 6.90
CA GLY A 16 3.38 13.27 5.73
C GLY A 16 2.42 13.92 4.72
N LYS A 17 1.79 15.04 5.05
CA LYS A 17 0.74 15.67 4.20
C LYS A 17 1.18 15.94 2.76
N ASP A 18 2.46 16.28 2.57
CA ASP A 18 2.99 16.68 1.26
C ASP A 18 3.69 15.51 0.53
N ALA A 19 3.70 14.30 1.12
CA ALA A 19 4.36 13.14 0.54
C ALA A 19 3.67 12.72 -0.77
N ASP A 20 4.46 12.51 -1.82
CA ASP A 20 3.98 12.01 -3.11
C ASP A 20 3.56 10.54 -3.05
N HIS A 21 4.40 9.70 -2.42
CA HIS A 21 4.15 8.28 -2.22
C HIS A 21 4.23 7.95 -0.73
N TRP A 22 3.33 7.09 -0.27
CA TRP A 22 3.34 6.64 1.12
C TRP A 22 3.34 5.12 1.21
N ILE A 23 4.39 4.58 1.84
CA ILE A 23 4.44 3.17 2.24
C ILE A 23 3.94 3.08 3.68
N TYR A 24 2.74 2.55 3.85
CA TYR A 24 2.08 2.45 5.13
C TYR A 24 2.39 1.09 5.79
N PRO A 25 2.74 1.05 7.09
CA PRO A 25 3.31 -0.13 7.74
C PRO A 25 2.25 -1.03 8.41
N ASP A 26 1.10 -1.25 7.78
CA ASP A 26 0.08 -2.18 8.31
C ASP A 26 -0.57 -3.00 7.16
N ARG A 27 -1.41 -3.97 7.50
CA ARG A 27 -2.04 -4.94 6.60
C ARG A 27 -3.50 -4.58 6.29
N ASN A 28 -4.16 -3.76 7.12
CA ASN A 28 -5.55 -3.36 6.92
C ASN A 28 -5.73 -1.85 6.66
N TRP A 29 -5.64 -1.47 5.38
CA TRP A 29 -5.81 -0.09 4.96
C TRP A 29 -7.22 0.43 5.25
N ASN A 30 -8.25 -0.40 5.03
CA ASN A 30 -9.64 0.02 5.19
C ASN A 30 -9.95 0.45 6.63
N ALA A 31 -9.52 -0.33 7.62
CA ALA A 31 -9.73 0.02 9.03
C ALA A 31 -8.97 1.31 9.40
N THR A 32 -7.75 1.48 8.90
CA THR A 32 -6.95 2.69 9.13
C THR A 32 -7.61 3.92 8.49
N TYR A 33 -8.11 3.76 7.26
CA TYR A 33 -8.77 4.83 6.53
C TYR A 33 -10.09 5.22 7.17
N GLU A 34 -10.92 4.26 7.61
CA GLU A 34 -12.15 4.54 8.34
C GLU A 34 -11.89 5.29 9.65
N GLN A 35 -10.81 4.96 10.36
CA GLN A 35 -10.48 5.58 11.64
C GLN A 35 -9.91 7.00 11.51
N PHE A 36 -9.11 7.27 10.47
CA PHE A 36 -8.38 8.53 10.30
C PHE A 36 -8.75 9.29 9.03
N LYS A 37 -9.95 9.06 8.51
CA LYS A 37 -10.42 9.58 7.22
C LYS A 37 -10.16 11.08 7.06
N ASP A 38 -10.59 11.87 8.03
CA ASP A 38 -10.50 13.33 7.97
C ASP A 38 -9.06 13.83 7.87
N GLN A 39 -8.12 13.14 8.52
CA GLN A 39 -6.70 13.47 8.43
C GLN A 39 -6.08 12.97 7.13
N LEU A 40 -6.40 11.74 6.72
CA LEU A 40 -5.81 11.09 5.54
C LEU A 40 -6.27 11.73 4.24
N ASP A 41 -7.50 12.22 4.16
CA ASP A 41 -8.02 12.93 2.98
C ASP A 41 -7.26 14.23 2.68
N THR A 42 -6.51 14.75 3.64
CA THR A 42 -5.65 15.93 3.44
C THR A 42 -4.27 15.60 2.88
N MET A 43 -3.89 14.31 2.88
CA MET A 43 -2.56 13.89 2.44
C MET A 43 -2.51 13.72 0.92
N LYS A 44 -1.51 14.34 0.29
CA LYS A 44 -1.29 14.30 -1.16
C LYS A 44 -1.20 12.88 -1.71
N SER A 45 -0.48 11.98 -1.05
CA SER A 45 -0.35 10.57 -1.45
C SER A 45 -1.70 9.84 -1.47
N VAL A 46 -2.61 10.17 -0.54
CA VAL A 46 -3.94 9.54 -0.46
C VAL A 46 -4.83 10.05 -1.58
N VAL A 47 -4.85 11.37 -1.78
CA VAL A 47 -5.62 12.03 -2.86
C VAL A 47 -5.15 11.57 -4.24
N ASN A 48 -3.85 11.39 -4.43
CA ASN A 48 -3.26 10.94 -5.69
C ASN A 48 -3.29 9.41 -5.88
N GLU A 49 -3.85 8.67 -4.93
CA GLU A 49 -3.92 7.20 -4.96
C GLU A 49 -2.56 6.50 -4.96
N GLU A 50 -1.54 7.13 -4.37
CA GLU A 50 -0.15 6.67 -4.31
C GLU A 50 0.20 6.12 -2.91
N VAL A 51 -0.66 5.23 -2.41
CA VAL A 51 -0.49 4.57 -1.10
C VAL A 51 -0.19 3.09 -1.30
N TYR A 52 0.85 2.62 -0.63
CA TYR A 52 1.43 1.30 -0.80
C TYR A 52 1.56 0.57 0.53
N ASP A 53 1.41 -0.76 0.50
CA ASP A 53 1.69 -1.64 1.63
C ASP A 53 2.80 -2.64 1.29
N PHE A 54 3.28 -3.37 2.31
CA PHE A 54 4.35 -4.36 2.17
C PHE A 54 3.89 -5.75 1.74
N GLN A 55 2.61 -5.92 1.39
CA GLN A 55 1.98 -7.22 1.14
C GLN A 55 1.88 -7.58 -0.35
N GLY A 56 2.67 -6.92 -1.23
CA GLY A 56 2.61 -7.18 -2.66
C GLY A 56 2.90 -8.64 -3.04
N ALA A 57 3.86 -9.26 -2.34
CA ALA A 57 4.29 -10.62 -2.59
C ALA A 57 3.55 -11.68 -1.74
N GLY A 58 2.55 -11.30 -0.95
CA GLY A 58 1.81 -12.22 -0.10
C GLY A 58 1.41 -11.65 1.26
N PRO A 59 0.78 -12.48 2.13
CA PRO A 59 0.25 -12.03 3.41
C PRO A 59 1.33 -11.60 4.42
N ASN A 60 2.55 -12.11 4.26
CA ASN A 60 3.70 -11.77 5.11
C ASN A 60 4.50 -10.65 4.47
N GLY A 61 5.05 -9.75 5.29
CA GLY A 61 5.89 -8.67 4.78
C GLY A 61 7.17 -9.19 4.15
N TRP A 62 7.71 -8.44 3.20
CA TRP A 62 8.97 -8.78 2.54
C TRP A 62 10.10 -9.09 3.54
N PHE A 63 10.12 -8.41 4.70
CA PHE A 63 11.09 -8.61 5.77
C PHE A 63 10.98 -9.98 6.49
N GLU A 64 9.88 -10.72 6.29
CA GLU A 64 9.68 -12.08 6.82
C GLU A 64 9.90 -13.16 5.74
N GLN A 65 10.05 -12.77 4.47
CA GLN A 65 10.16 -13.71 3.36
C GLN A 65 11.63 -14.02 3.04
N ARG A 66 11.97 -15.31 3.00
CA ARG A 66 13.33 -15.76 2.63
C ARG A 66 13.70 -15.49 1.18
N PHE A 67 12.71 -15.25 0.32
CA PHE A 67 12.89 -14.95 -1.10
C PHE A 67 13.00 -13.44 -1.38
N ALA A 68 12.88 -12.58 -0.36
CA ALA A 68 13.03 -11.14 -0.52
C ALA A 68 14.51 -10.78 -0.52
N GLU A 69 15.11 -10.66 -1.70
CA GLU A 69 16.43 -10.05 -1.83
C GLU A 69 16.29 -8.53 -1.64
N TYR A 70 17.15 -7.93 -0.81
CA TYR A 70 17.11 -6.49 -0.53
C TYR A 70 17.25 -5.64 -1.78
N TYR A 71 17.98 -6.13 -2.78
CA TYR A 71 18.14 -5.47 -4.07
C TYR A 71 16.81 -5.40 -4.83
N ASP A 72 16.04 -6.49 -4.85
CA ASP A 72 14.73 -6.52 -5.50
C ASP A 72 13.72 -5.63 -4.76
N VAL A 73 13.72 -5.66 -3.42
CA VAL A 73 12.85 -4.77 -2.63
C VAL A 73 13.20 -3.30 -2.90
N LEU A 74 14.50 -2.96 -2.94
CA LEU A 74 14.95 -1.60 -3.25
C LEU A 74 14.58 -1.19 -4.67
N GLN A 75 14.74 -2.08 -5.64
CA GLN A 75 14.38 -1.78 -7.02
C GLN A 75 12.86 -1.60 -7.17
N ASP A 76 12.05 -2.38 -6.47
CA ASP A 76 10.60 -2.21 -6.43
C ASP A 76 10.22 -0.86 -5.82
N PHE A 77 10.86 -0.48 -4.71
CA PHE A 77 10.72 0.86 -4.11
C PHE A 77 11.06 1.96 -5.11
N CYS A 78 12.20 1.87 -5.79
CA CYS A 78 12.60 2.84 -6.80
C CYS A 78 11.62 2.94 -7.97
N SER A 79 10.98 1.81 -8.32
CA SER A 79 9.94 1.76 -9.36
C SER A 79 8.64 2.44 -8.92
N VAL A 80 8.24 2.27 -7.64
CA VAL A 80 7.09 2.97 -7.05
C VAL A 80 7.28 4.48 -7.11
N VAL A 81 8.48 4.96 -6.77
CA VAL A 81 8.82 6.39 -6.81
C VAL A 81 9.07 6.89 -8.25
N GLY A 82 8.99 6.02 -9.26
CA GLY A 82 9.15 6.40 -10.68
C GLY A 82 10.58 6.72 -11.10
N THR A 83 11.57 6.34 -10.31
CA THR A 83 13.00 6.61 -10.58
C THR A 83 13.67 5.54 -11.45
N THR A 84 13.09 4.34 -11.50
CA THR A 84 13.63 3.22 -12.26
C THR A 84 12.53 2.48 -13.03
N ARG A 85 12.94 1.63 -13.98
CA ARG A 85 12.04 0.69 -14.64
C ARG A 85 11.41 -0.29 -13.64
N SER A 86 10.18 -0.69 -13.93
CA SER A 86 9.49 -1.77 -13.20
C SER A 86 10.32 -3.05 -13.21
N LEU A 87 10.29 -3.76 -12.09
CA LEU A 87 10.79 -5.14 -12.04
C LEU A 87 9.98 -6.02 -12.97
N THR A 88 10.68 -6.93 -13.65
CA THR A 88 10.07 -8.08 -14.32
C THR A 88 10.04 -9.22 -13.30
N GLY A 89 9.02 -9.29 -12.44
CA GLY A 89 8.97 -10.29 -11.38
C GLY A 89 7.99 -9.97 -10.25
N VAL A 90 8.35 -10.42 -9.05
CA VAL A 90 7.56 -10.21 -7.82
C VAL A 90 7.60 -8.74 -7.42
N HIS A 91 6.43 -8.17 -7.16
CA HIS A 91 6.30 -6.85 -6.54
C HIS A 91 6.13 -7.01 -5.04
N TRP A 92 6.90 -6.26 -4.27
CA TRP A 92 6.90 -6.27 -2.81
C TRP A 92 5.94 -5.22 -2.25
N PHE A 93 5.80 -4.09 -2.96
CA PHE A 93 4.90 -3.01 -2.59
C PHE A 93 3.63 -3.05 -3.42
N ARG A 94 2.48 -3.09 -2.75
CA ARG A 94 1.16 -3.12 -3.40
C ARG A 94 0.43 -1.82 -3.19
N ASN A 95 -0.11 -1.25 -4.27
CA ASN A 95 -1.00 -0.10 -4.18
C ASN A 95 -2.37 -0.52 -3.61
N VAL A 96 -2.73 0.01 -2.44
CA VAL A 96 -3.94 -0.39 -1.70
C VAL A 96 -5.22 0.24 -2.26
N LEU A 97 -5.13 1.45 -2.80
CA LEU A 97 -6.27 2.21 -3.30
C LEU A 97 -6.69 1.75 -4.71
N ARG A 98 -5.73 1.45 -5.59
CA ARG A 98 -6.01 0.90 -6.93
C ARG A 98 -6.70 -0.46 -6.88
N MET A 99 -6.41 -1.29 -5.87
CA MET A 99 -7.12 -2.56 -5.66
C MET A 99 -8.55 -2.37 -5.14
N GLN A 100 -8.82 -1.31 -4.39
CA GLN A 100 -10.15 -1.03 -3.83
C GLN A 100 -11.15 -0.64 -4.93
N TRP A 101 -10.73 0.18 -5.89
CA TRP A 101 -11.54 0.50 -7.07
C TRP A 101 -11.80 -0.72 -7.97
N ALA A 102 -10.81 -1.59 -8.19
CA ALA A 102 -11.02 -2.83 -8.95
C ALA A 102 -12.05 -3.76 -8.26
N ARG A 103 -12.01 -3.85 -6.92
CA ARG A 103 -13.01 -4.60 -6.14
C ARG A 103 -14.39 -3.94 -6.17
N LEU A 104 -14.49 -2.63 -6.01
CA LEU A 104 -15.75 -1.90 -6.07
C LEU A 104 -16.38 -1.96 -7.46
N VAL A 105 -15.59 -1.85 -8.53
CA VAL A 105 -16.03 -2.04 -9.92
C VAL A 105 -16.45 -3.49 -10.17
N ALA A 106 -15.71 -4.47 -9.64
CA ALA A 106 -16.10 -5.88 -9.74
C ALA A 106 -17.40 -6.20 -8.99
N VAL A 107 -17.61 -5.61 -7.81
CA VAL A 107 -18.85 -5.73 -7.01
C VAL A 107 -20.01 -5.01 -7.68
N ALA A 108 -19.79 -3.79 -8.20
CA ALA A 108 -20.81 -3.02 -8.91
C ALA A 108 -21.21 -3.65 -10.25
N ARG A 109 -20.29 -4.39 -10.92
CA ARG A 109 -20.59 -5.14 -12.15
C ARG A 109 -21.25 -6.50 -11.88
N ASN A 110 -20.95 -7.16 -10.77
CA ASN A 110 -21.41 -8.52 -10.48
C ASN A 110 -22.33 -8.55 -9.26
N GLY A 111 -23.52 -7.97 -9.33
CA GLY A 111 -24.57 -8.17 -8.31
C GLY A 111 -25.09 -9.63 -8.21
N LEU A 112 -24.21 -10.64 -8.20
CA LEU A 112 -24.51 -12.06 -8.11
C LEU A 112 -23.51 -12.75 -7.16
N PRO A 113 -23.96 -13.71 -6.33
CA PRO A 113 -23.16 -14.27 -5.26
C PRO A 113 -22.05 -15.17 -5.80
N PHE A 114 -20.94 -15.22 -5.05
CA PHE A 114 -19.75 -16.00 -5.35
C PHE A 114 -20.08 -17.46 -5.71
N GLY A 115 -19.87 -17.82 -6.98
CA GLY A 115 -20.06 -19.17 -7.47
C GLY A 115 -19.00 -19.53 -8.52
N GLY A 116 -18.08 -20.42 -8.14
CA GLY A 116 -17.41 -21.36 -9.05
C GLY A 116 -16.27 -20.82 -9.92
N TYR A 117 -15.03 -21.03 -9.47
CA TYR A 117 -13.86 -21.06 -10.36
C TYR A 117 -13.96 -22.28 -11.30
N GLY A 118 -14.36 -22.04 -12.55
CA GLY A 118 -14.18 -22.96 -13.68
C GLY A 118 -13.02 -22.49 -14.55
N ARG A 119 -11.98 -23.32 -14.63
CA ARG A 119 -10.80 -23.18 -15.52
C ARG A 119 -11.22 -23.20 -17.00
N VAL A 120 -10.52 -22.43 -17.83
CA VAL A 120 -10.20 -22.78 -19.22
C VAL A 120 -8.70 -23.05 -19.30
#